data_AF-A0A6J4KYN3-F1
#
_entry.id   AF-A0A6J4KYN3-F1
#
_cell.length_a   1.000
_cell.length_b   1.000
_cell.length_c   1.000
_cell.angle_alpha   90.00
_cell.angle_beta   90.00
_cell.angle_gamma   90.00
#
_symmetry.space_group_name_H-M   'P 1'
#
loop_
_entity.id
_entity.type
_entity.pdbx_description
1 polymer ?
#
loop_
_entity_poly.entity_id
_entity_poly.type
_entity_poly.pdbx_seq_one_letter_code
_entity_poly.pdbx_strand_id
1 'polypeptide(L)'
;FSFALLFIGIFYALPGYLAFTNPLPLSLVATAAALTLYIFGSLVNASADVQKTTAKQQGADLVSDGIWRFSRNINYFGDLLRYLSFSVIAGSAWAYLVPGVIALLYLQRINQKEQVMVTKYADFPAYQRSSARLIPYLW
;
A
#
# COMPACT_ATOMS: atom_id res chain seq x y z
N PHE A 1 -8.66 21.45 6.02
CA PHE A 1 -9.31 20.37 6.78
C PHE A 1 -10.53 19.81 6.05
N SER A 2 -11.55 20.63 5.74
CA SER A 2 -12.78 20.16 5.06
C SER A 2 -12.55 19.55 3.67
N PHE A 3 -11.61 20.09 2.88
CA PHE A 3 -11.26 19.51 1.57
C PHE A 3 -10.66 18.11 1.68
N ALA A 4 -9.82 17.85 2.69
CA ALA A 4 -9.22 16.53 2.91
C ALA A 4 -10.26 15.50 3.34
N LEU A 5 -11.23 15.90 4.18
CA LEU A 5 -12.33 15.02 4.59
C LEU A 5 -13.27 14.68 3.44
N LEU A 6 -13.61 15.67 2.59
CA LEU A 6 -14.43 15.42 1.41
C LEU A 6 -13.68 14.57 0.39
N PHE A 7 -12.41 14.86 0.14
CA PHE A 7 -11.58 14.08 -0.76
C PHE A 7 -11.44 12.64 -0.27
N ILE A 8 -11.02 12.42 0.98
CA ILE A 8 -10.86 11.07 1.53
C ILE A 8 -12.22 10.37 1.62
N GLY A 9 -13.25 11.01 2.17
CA GLY A 9 -14.55 10.37 2.38
C GLY A 9 -15.27 9.99 1.09
N ILE A 10 -15.30 10.86 0.09
CA ILE A 10 -16.04 10.62 -1.16
C ILE A 10 -15.20 9.79 -2.13
N PHE A 11 -13.92 10.15 -2.33
CA PHE A 11 -13.08 9.44 -3.30
C PHE A 11 -12.75 8.02 -2.85
N TYR A 12 -12.50 7.79 -1.55
CA TYR A 12 -12.22 6.42 -1.07
C TYR A 12 -13.47 5.53 -1.10
N ALA A 13 -14.67 6.12 -0.99
CA ALA A 13 -15.92 5.38 -1.09
C ALA A 13 -16.27 4.99 -2.53
N LEU A 14 -15.61 5.56 -3.55
CA LEU A 14 -15.96 5.37 -4.96
C LEU A 14 -15.99 3.88 -5.37
N PRO A 15 -14.98 3.03 -5.08
CA PRO A 15 -15.04 1.60 -5.43
C PRO A 15 -16.20 0.89 -4.73
N GLY A 16 -16.49 1.24 -3.47
CA GLY A 16 -17.62 0.67 -2.72
C GLY A 16 -18.97 1.07 -3.30
N TYR A 17 -19.15 2.34 -3.66
CA TYR A 17 -20.35 2.83 -4.32
C TYR A 17 -20.56 2.17 -5.70
N LEU A 18 -19.49 2.04 -6.49
CA LEU A 18 -19.53 1.38 -7.79
C LEU A 18 -19.84 -0.12 -7.64
N ALA A 19 -19.26 -0.79 -6.64
CA ALA A 19 -19.59 -2.18 -6.32
C ALA A 19 -21.07 -2.35 -5.93
N PHE A 20 -21.59 -1.44 -5.10
CA PHE A 20 -22.97 -1.47 -4.62
C PHE A 20 -24.00 -1.24 -5.74
N THR A 21 -23.66 -0.40 -6.71
CA THR A 21 -24.54 -0.06 -7.84
C THR A 21 -24.29 -0.92 -9.09
N ASN A 22 -23.33 -1.84 -9.04
CA ASN A 22 -23.02 -2.74 -10.16
C ASN A 22 -24.16 -3.75 -10.37
N PRO A 23 -24.88 -3.71 -11.51
CA PRO A 23 -25.98 -4.64 -11.78
C PRO A 23 -25.51 -6.03 -12.21
N LEU A 24 -24.22 -6.18 -12.54
CA LEU A 24 -23.66 -7.45 -13.01
C LEU A 24 -23.31 -8.35 -11.82
N PRO A 25 -23.61 -9.66 -11.89
CA PRO A 25 -23.19 -10.60 -10.85
C PRO A 25 -21.67 -10.67 -10.78
N LEU A 26 -21.13 -10.78 -9.56
CA LEU A 26 -19.70 -10.97 -9.36
C LEU A 26 -19.28 -12.35 -9.85
N SER A 27 -18.29 -12.39 -10.76
CA SER A 27 -17.74 -13.64 -11.25
C SER A 27 -16.88 -14.30 -10.16
N LEU A 28 -16.83 -15.65 -10.17
CA LEU A 28 -15.99 -16.41 -9.24
C LEU A 28 -14.51 -15.98 -9.34
N VAL A 29 -14.05 -15.67 -10.56
CA VAL A 29 -12.69 -15.20 -10.81
C VAL A 29 -12.44 -13.83 -10.15
N ALA A 30 -13.35 -12.87 -10.33
CA ALA A 30 -13.22 -11.56 -9.70
C ALA A 30 -13.24 -11.65 -8.18
N THR A 31 -14.12 -12.49 -7.62
CA THR A 31 -14.19 -12.75 -6.18
C THR A 31 -12.90 -13.38 -5.65
N ALA A 32 -12.38 -14.41 -6.31
CA ALA A 32 -11.14 -15.06 -5.89
C ALA A 32 -9.92 -14.11 -5.98
N ALA A 33 -9.83 -13.33 -7.05
CA ALA A 33 -8.77 -12.33 -7.22
C ALA A 33 -8.84 -11.24 -6.14
N ALA A 34 -10.02 -10.68 -5.89
CA ALA A 34 -10.22 -9.65 -4.87
C ALA A 34 -9.91 -10.17 -3.46
N LEU A 35 -10.39 -11.36 -3.09
CA LEU A 35 -10.09 -11.96 -1.78
C LEU A 35 -8.59 -12.20 -1.61
N THR A 36 -7.92 -12.71 -2.64
CA THR A 36 -6.46 -12.93 -2.61
C THR A 36 -5.72 -11.61 -2.39
N LEU A 37 -6.04 -10.58 -3.18
CA LEU A 37 -5.44 -9.25 -3.05
C LEU A 37 -5.70 -8.64 -1.66
N TYR A 38 -6.93 -8.73 -1.17
CA TYR A 38 -7.32 -8.16 0.11
C TYR A 38 -6.63 -8.85 1.28
N ILE A 39 -6.68 -10.19 1.33
CA ILE A 39 -6.10 -10.98 2.42
C ILE A 39 -4.58 -10.83 2.41
N PHE A 40 -3.94 -11.05 1.26
CA PHE A 40 -2.50 -10.95 1.16
C PHE A 40 -2.02 -9.51 1.44
N GLY A 41 -2.67 -8.51 0.86
CA GLY A 41 -2.37 -7.10 1.11
C GLY A 41 -2.51 -6.71 2.59
N SER A 42 -3.57 -7.20 3.25
CA SER A 42 -3.79 -6.96 4.69
C SER A 42 -2.75 -7.64 5.56
N LEU A 43 -2.40 -8.89 5.26
CA LEU A 43 -1.33 -9.60 5.98
C LEU A 43 0.01 -8.88 5.83
N VAL A 44 0.39 -8.53 4.60
CA VAL A 44 1.66 -7.81 4.34
C VAL A 44 1.70 -6.47 5.06
N ASN A 45 0.63 -5.66 4.94
CA ASN A 45 0.57 -4.34 5.56
C ASN A 45 0.63 -4.43 7.09
N ALA A 46 -0.22 -5.28 7.69
CA ALA A 46 -0.27 -5.44 9.15
C ALA A 46 1.04 -6.02 9.71
N SER A 47 1.59 -7.07 9.09
CA SER A 47 2.86 -7.67 9.52
C SER A 47 4.01 -6.68 9.43
N ALA A 48 4.08 -5.87 8.38
CA ALA A 48 5.11 -4.86 8.23
C ALA A 48 5.05 -3.79 9.33
N ASP A 49 3.85 -3.27 9.61
CA ASP A 49 3.64 -2.24 10.63
C ASP A 49 3.89 -2.78 12.05
N VAL A 50 3.42 -3.99 12.36
CA VAL A 50 3.70 -4.67 13.64
C VAL A 50 5.20 -4.91 13.80
N GLN A 51 5.87 -5.53 12.81
CA GLN A 51 7.31 -5.79 12.88
C GLN A 51 8.09 -4.49 13.12
N LYS A 52 7.80 -3.43 12.36
CA LYS A 52 8.50 -2.16 12.48
C LYS A 52 8.26 -1.51 13.84
N THR A 53 7.02 -1.49 14.31
CA THR A 53 6.67 -0.89 15.60
C THR A 53 7.34 -1.62 16.75
N THR A 54 7.28 -2.96 16.76
CA THR A 54 7.94 -3.79 17.78
C THR A 54 9.46 -3.62 17.75
N ALA A 55 10.10 -3.67 16.58
CA ALA A 55 11.55 -3.47 16.47
C ALA A 55 11.96 -2.08 16.99
N LYS A 56 11.16 -1.05 16.70
CA LYS A 56 11.39 0.31 17.21
C LYS A 56 11.26 0.42 18.72
N GLN A 57 10.27 -0.24 19.30
CA GLN A 57 10.10 -0.32 20.76
C GLN A 57 11.27 -1.05 21.44
N GLN A 58 11.89 -2.00 20.74
CA GLN A 58 13.07 -2.74 21.19
C GLN A 58 14.40 -2.00 20.92
N GLY A 59 14.37 -0.76 20.42
CA GLY A 59 15.55 0.07 20.23
C GLY A 59 16.24 -0.03 18.87
N ALA A 60 15.62 -0.68 17.87
CA ALA A 60 16.19 -0.76 16.52
C ALA A 60 16.25 0.62 15.85
N ASP A 61 17.42 0.99 15.31
CA ASP A 61 17.58 2.29 14.64
C ASP A 61 17.09 2.31 13.19
N LEU A 62 17.45 1.34 12.35
CA LEU A 62 16.87 1.15 11.01
C LEU A 62 16.32 -0.28 10.89
N VAL A 63 15.05 -0.40 10.52
CA VAL A 63 14.41 -1.70 10.27
C VAL A 63 14.57 -2.03 8.78
N SER A 64 15.42 -3.02 8.48
CA SER A 64 15.79 -3.43 7.13
C SER A 64 15.72 -4.95 6.91
N ASP A 65 15.22 -5.69 7.89
CA ASP A 65 15.18 -7.15 7.95
C ASP A 65 13.74 -7.70 7.83
N GLY A 66 13.57 -9.01 8.02
CA GLY A 66 12.25 -9.64 7.96
C GLY A 66 11.51 -9.34 6.65
N ILE A 67 10.27 -8.84 6.73
CA ILE A 67 9.48 -8.47 5.55
C ILE A 67 9.98 -7.18 4.87
N TRP A 68 10.65 -6.30 5.63
CA TRP A 68 11.19 -5.04 5.14
C TRP A 68 12.39 -5.25 4.21
N ARG A 69 13.09 -6.39 4.31
CA ARG A 69 14.20 -6.73 3.38
C ARG A 69 13.77 -6.69 1.90
N PHE A 70 12.50 -7.02 1.61
CA PHE A 70 11.98 -7.12 0.25
C PHE A 70 11.63 -5.75 -0.33
N SER A 71 11.16 -4.82 0.49
CA SER A 71 10.80 -3.46 0.05
C SER A 71 10.82 -2.46 1.21
N ARG A 72 11.42 -1.29 0.97
CA ARG A 72 11.48 -0.16 1.93
C ARG A 72 10.13 0.49 2.21
N ASN A 73 9.11 0.13 1.42
CA ASN A 73 7.73 0.59 1.54
C ASN A 73 6.75 -0.58 1.38
N ILE A 74 7.11 -1.76 1.90
CA ILE A 74 6.30 -2.98 1.77
C ILE A 74 4.88 -2.83 2.33
N ASN A 75 4.70 -2.00 3.37
CA ASN A 75 3.37 -1.69 3.90
C ASN A 75 2.51 -0.91 2.90
N TYR A 76 3.08 0.04 2.16
CA TYR A 76 2.38 0.76 1.08
C TYR A 76 2.01 -0.16 -0.08
N PHE A 77 2.86 -1.14 -0.39
CA PHE A 77 2.53 -2.17 -1.37
C PHE A 77 1.32 -3.01 -0.91
N GLY A 78 1.33 -3.51 0.33
CA GLY A 78 0.19 -4.25 0.88
C GLY A 78 -1.11 -3.44 0.88
N ASP A 79 -1.01 -2.14 1.15
CA ASP A 79 -2.15 -1.22 1.12
C ASP A 79 -2.68 -0.97 -0.30
N LEU A 80 -1.81 -0.83 -1.30
CA LEU A 80 -2.21 -0.75 -2.71
C LEU A 80 -2.93 -2.02 -3.18
N LEU A 81 -2.50 -3.21 -2.74
CA LEU A 81 -3.20 -4.46 -3.04
C LEU A 81 -4.64 -4.46 -2.49
N ARG A 82 -4.85 -3.88 -1.29
CA ARG A 82 -6.20 -3.73 -0.73
C ARG A 82 -7.06 -2.79 -1.59
N TYR A 83 -6.56 -1.64 -2.03
CA TYR A 83 -7.33 -0.76 -2.90
C TYR A 83 -7.62 -1.37 -4.28
N LEU A 84 -6.68 -2.16 -4.82
CA LEU A 84 -6.92 -2.94 -6.02
C LEU A 84 -8.03 -3.97 -5.82
N SER A 85 -8.08 -4.64 -4.65
CA SER A 85 -9.16 -5.60 -4.35
C SER A 85 -10.56 -4.99 -4.43
N PHE A 86 -10.73 -3.76 -3.92
CA PHE A 86 -12.00 -3.04 -4.00
C PHE A 86 -12.34 -2.64 -5.44
N SER A 87 -11.32 -2.26 -6.21
CA SER A 87 -11.48 -1.89 -7.62
C SER A 87 -11.89 -3.08 -8.49
N VAL A 88 -11.38 -4.28 -8.19
CA VAL A 88 -11.77 -5.53 -8.87
C VAL A 88 -13.25 -5.84 -8.64
N ILE A 89 -13.75 -5.69 -7.41
CA ILE A 89 -15.17 -5.95 -7.07
C ILE A 89 -16.10 -4.86 -7.63
N ALA A 90 -15.61 -3.63 -7.80
CA ALA A 90 -16.41 -2.52 -8.29
C ALA A 90 -16.97 -2.68 -9.71
N GLY A 91 -16.43 -3.60 -10.51
CA GLY A 91 -16.91 -3.87 -11.87
C GLY A 91 -16.80 -2.69 -12.84
N SER A 92 -16.03 -1.66 -12.49
CA SER A 92 -15.92 -0.40 -13.23
C SER A 92 -14.47 0.07 -13.27
N ALA A 93 -13.99 0.44 -14.47
CA ALA A 93 -12.64 0.97 -14.65
C ALA A 93 -12.40 2.25 -13.83
N TRP A 94 -13.45 3.02 -13.54
CA TRP A 94 -13.38 4.23 -12.72
C TRP A 94 -12.93 3.96 -11.29
N ALA A 95 -13.16 2.75 -10.75
CA ALA A 95 -12.72 2.40 -9.41
C ALA A 95 -11.19 2.38 -9.27
N TYR A 96 -10.47 2.08 -10.36
CA TYR A 96 -8.99 2.05 -10.38
C TYR A 96 -8.34 3.43 -10.27
N LEU A 97 -9.12 4.53 -10.38
CA LEU A 97 -8.62 5.85 -10.04
C LEU A 97 -8.13 5.92 -8.59
N VAL A 98 -8.79 5.21 -7.66
CA VAL A 98 -8.42 5.22 -6.24
C VAL A 98 -7.01 4.66 -6.00
N PRO A 99 -6.69 3.40 -6.34
CA PRO A 99 -5.33 2.90 -6.20
C PRO A 99 -4.31 3.70 -7.04
N GLY A 100 -4.70 4.24 -8.20
CA GLY A 100 -3.81 5.08 -9.01
C GLY A 100 -3.40 6.38 -8.32
N VAL A 101 -4.37 7.13 -7.78
CA VAL A 101 -4.10 8.37 -7.03
C VAL A 101 -3.34 8.07 -5.74
N ILE A 102 -3.69 7.00 -5.02
CA ILE A 102 -2.97 6.60 -3.79
C ILE A 102 -1.52 6.23 -4.11
N ALA A 103 -1.27 5.54 -5.23
CA ALA A 103 0.09 5.25 -5.68
C ALA A 103 0.88 6.55 -5.92
N LEU A 104 0.31 7.54 -6.61
CA LEU A 104 0.98 8.83 -6.84
C LEU A 104 1.31 9.56 -5.51
N LEU A 105 0.37 9.57 -4.57
CA LEU A 105 0.59 10.14 -3.23
C LEU A 105 1.70 9.40 -2.49
N TYR A 106 1.75 8.07 -2.60
CA TYR A 106 2.83 7.26 -2.04
C TYR A 106 4.17 7.54 -2.71
N LEU A 107 4.23 7.73 -4.03
CA LEU A 107 5.49 8.10 -4.68
C LEU A 107 6.04 9.43 -4.16
N GLN A 108 5.18 10.44 -4.02
CA GLN A 108 5.57 11.72 -3.44
C GLN A 108 6.07 11.55 -2.01
N ARG A 109 5.33 10.80 -1.18
CA ARG A 109 5.70 10.55 0.23
C ARG A 109 6.98 9.74 0.36
N ILE A 110 7.20 8.74 -0.50
CA ILE A 110 8.42 7.94 -0.56
C ILE A 110 9.60 8.85 -0.88
N ASN A 111 9.50 9.68 -1.92
CA ASN A 111 10.57 10.61 -2.30
C ASN A 111 10.97 11.49 -1.11
N GLN A 112 10.01 12.13 -0.44
CA GLN A 112 10.27 12.99 0.73
C GLN A 112 10.89 12.21 1.89
N LYS A 113 10.34 11.02 2.19
CA LYS A 113 10.83 10.15 3.27
C LYS A 113 12.27 9.72 3.02
N GLU A 114 12.60 9.29 1.81
CA GLU A 114 13.94 8.78 1.49
C GLU A 114 15.01 9.89 1.60
N GLN A 115 14.70 11.14 1.24
CA GLN A 115 15.64 12.27 1.42
C GLN A 115 16.03 12.46 2.89
N VAL A 116 15.06 12.34 3.80
CA VAL A 116 15.32 12.42 5.25
C VAL A 116 16.04 11.18 5.76
N MET A 117 15.76 9.99 5.21
CA MET A 117 16.40 8.75 5.65
C MET A 117 17.88 8.69 5.29
N VAL A 118 18.29 9.23 4.14
CA VAL A 118 19.71 9.28 3.72
C VAL A 118 20.57 10.07 4.71
N THR A 119 20.05 11.17 5.26
CA THR A 119 20.80 11.98 6.22
C THR A 119 20.69 11.44 7.65
N LYS A 120 19.59 10.76 7.98
CA LYS A 120 19.34 10.22 9.32
C LYS A 120 20.09 8.92 9.61
N TYR A 121 20.26 8.05 8.61
CA TYR A 121 20.73 6.68 8.81
C TYR A 121 21.94 6.37 7.94
N ALA A 122 23.09 6.12 8.57
CA ALA A 122 24.34 5.80 7.87
C ALA A 122 24.21 4.53 6.98
N ASP A 123 23.43 3.54 7.41
CA ASP A 123 23.23 2.27 6.69
C ASP A 123 22.14 2.33 5.61
N PHE A 124 21.39 3.44 5.50
CA PHE A 124 20.29 3.53 4.55
C PHE A 124 20.72 3.41 3.08
N PRO A 125 21.86 3.97 2.61
CA PRO A 125 22.35 3.74 1.26
C PRO A 125 22.62 2.26 0.95
N ALA A 126 23.09 1.47 1.92
CA ALA A 126 23.26 0.03 1.75
C ALA A 126 21.90 -0.67 1.62
N TYR A 127 20.95 -0.31 2.48
CA TYR A 127 19.58 -0.83 2.41
C TYR A 127 18.88 -0.49 1.09
N GLN A 128 19.12 0.70 0.52
CA GLN A 128 18.58 1.09 -0.79
C GLN A 128 19.04 0.17 -1.92
N ARG A 129 20.27 -0.34 -1.85
CA ARG A 129 20.85 -1.25 -2.86
C ARG A 129 20.36 -2.69 -2.72
N SER A 130 19.97 -3.09 -1.52
CA SER A 130 19.62 -4.49 -1.21
C SER A 130 18.11 -4.76 -1.13
N SER A 131 17.26 -3.76 -1.40
CA SER A 131 15.80 -3.88 -1.29
C SER A 131 15.10 -3.13 -2.42
N ALA A 132 13.86 -3.54 -2.72
CA ALA A 132 13.00 -2.77 -3.61
C ALA A 132 12.51 -1.48 -2.91
N ARG A 133 12.07 -0.52 -3.71
CA ARG A 133 11.52 0.75 -3.29
C ARG A 133 10.08 0.62 -2.88
N LEU A 134 9.24 -0.07 -3.65
CA LEU A 134 7.82 -0.26 -3.37
C LEU A 134 7.38 -1.69 -3.70
N ILE A 135 7.54 -2.14 -4.95
CA ILE A 135 7.07 -3.43 -5.45
C ILE A 135 8.20 -4.45 -5.31
N PRO A 136 8.05 -5.47 -4.45
CA PRO A 136 9.08 -6.48 -4.24
C PRO A 136 9.57 -7.10 -5.55
N TYR A 137 10.89 -7.24 -5.68
CA TYR A 137 11.58 -7.83 -6.84
C TYR A 137 11.44 -7.09 -8.18
N LEU A 138 10.72 -5.96 -8.22
CA LEU A 138 10.50 -5.19 -9.44
C LEU A 138 11.05 -3.78 -9.32
N TRP A 139 10.57 -3.01 -8.33
CA TRP A 139 10.96 -1.63 -8.18
C TRP A 139 10.94 -1.16 -6.74
#